data_AF-A0A8S0Y6S6-F1
#
_entry.id   AF-A0A8S0Y6S6-F1
#
_cell.length_a   1.000
_cell.length_b   1.000
_cell.length_c   1.000
_cell.angle_alpha   90.00
_cell.angle_beta   90.00
_cell.angle_gamma   90.00
#
_symmetry.space_group_name_H-M   'P 1'
#
loop_
_entity.id
_entity.type
_entity.pdbx_description
1 polymer ?
#
loop_
_entity_poly.entity_id
_entity_poly.type
_entity_poly.pdbx_seq_one_letter_code
_entity_poly.pdbx_strand_id
1 'polypeptide(L)'
;MIMNARKLCFNLFLCSALILFIAGLLTYISYKKDMMLLKSIVHEHISIQNSPSLFESANHWVYQNQGFKKNTEFFLIPYLGPTPVQVLEKGGDCADKSRLLMALLEAAGIDSSLVMLYSVDGKPTHTIVEVRDDQLKAVADPVYDIVFPKPNNGFYGLQELRINPAILPHRLDDLVQLRGDTNKIAFYKREIENYQFATTLNWNKNALLRFIASSLEQMGIEANTVRRPHFLDDPKYFLSIVFFVSSLLLIIFAWLVRKQQNTTPLAT
;
A
#
# COMPACT_ATOMS: atom_id res chain seq x y z
N MET A 1 -26.94 -44.25 -2.40
CA MET A 1 -27.15 -42.83 -2.06
C MET A 1 -25.83 -42.02 -1.97
N ILE A 2 -24.73 -42.58 -1.46
CA ILE A 2 -23.42 -41.91 -1.28
C ILE A 2 -22.78 -41.41 -2.61
N MET A 3 -23.00 -42.11 -3.73
CA MET A 3 -22.42 -41.75 -5.03
C MET A 3 -22.92 -40.39 -5.57
N ASN A 4 -24.14 -39.97 -5.19
CA ASN A 4 -24.69 -38.66 -5.58
C ASN A 4 -24.03 -37.51 -4.82
N ALA A 5 -23.65 -37.71 -3.56
CA ALA A 5 -23.05 -36.67 -2.73
C ALA A 5 -21.66 -36.26 -3.24
N ARG A 6 -20.81 -37.22 -3.63
CA ARG A 6 -19.45 -36.91 -4.10
C ARG A 6 -19.45 -36.18 -5.45
N LYS A 7 -20.34 -36.56 -6.39
CA LYS A 7 -20.52 -35.86 -7.67
C LYS A 7 -21.06 -34.45 -7.46
N LEU A 8 -22.00 -34.28 -6.53
CA LEU A 8 -22.52 -32.97 -6.15
C LEU A 8 -21.41 -32.08 -5.56
N CYS A 9 -20.62 -32.58 -4.60
CA CYS A 9 -19.50 -31.82 -4.03
C CYS A 9 -18.47 -31.41 -5.10
N PHE A 10 -18.10 -32.32 -6.01
CA PHE A 10 -17.18 -32.01 -7.11
C PHE A 10 -17.70 -30.86 -7.98
N ASN A 11 -18.97 -30.93 -8.40
CA ASN A 11 -19.60 -29.88 -9.21
C ASN A 11 -19.69 -28.56 -8.45
N LEU A 12 -20.04 -28.59 -7.16
CA LEU A 12 -20.08 -27.39 -6.32
C LEU A 12 -18.71 -26.71 -6.24
N PHE A 13 -17.65 -27.46 -5.96
CA PHE A 13 -16.29 -26.89 -5.91
C PHE A 13 -15.86 -26.30 -7.25
N LEU A 14 -16.13 -26.96 -8.37
CA LEU A 14 -15.81 -26.43 -9.70
C LEU A 14 -16.62 -25.16 -10.05
N CYS A 15 -17.92 -25.16 -9.76
CA CYS A 15 -18.76 -23.98 -9.98
C CYS A 15 -18.29 -22.79 -9.13
N SER A 16 -18.01 -23.02 -7.84
CA SER A 16 -17.47 -21.98 -6.96
C SER A 16 -16.09 -21.50 -7.41
N ALA A 17 -15.21 -22.40 -7.86
CA ALA A 17 -13.91 -22.04 -8.40
C ALA A 17 -14.04 -21.13 -9.64
N LEU A 18 -14.96 -21.46 -10.56
CA LEU A 18 -15.21 -20.66 -11.76
C LEU A 18 -15.74 -19.26 -11.39
N ILE A 19 -16.69 -19.17 -10.46
CA ILE A 19 -17.23 -17.89 -9.98
C ILE A 19 -16.10 -17.02 -9.39
N LEU A 20 -15.27 -17.58 -8.51
CA LEU A 20 -14.14 -16.86 -7.92
C LEU A 20 -13.11 -16.45 -8.98
N PHE A 21 -12.83 -17.29 -9.96
CA PHE A 21 -11.92 -16.95 -11.05
C PHE A 21 -12.43 -15.75 -11.85
N ILE A 22 -13.71 -15.75 -12.22
CA ILE A 22 -14.34 -14.64 -12.96
C ILE A 22 -14.34 -13.37 -12.10
N ALA A 23 -14.65 -13.46 -10.80
CA ALA A 23 -14.59 -12.32 -9.88
C ALA A 23 -13.16 -11.75 -9.77
N GLY A 24 -12.15 -12.62 -9.67
CA GLY A 24 -10.73 -12.25 -9.69
C GLY A 24 -10.34 -11.51 -10.95
N LEU A 25 -10.74 -12.03 -12.11
CA LEU A 25 -10.48 -11.43 -13.42
C LEU A 25 -11.15 -10.05 -13.57
N LEU A 26 -12.43 -9.93 -13.23
CA LEU A 26 -13.15 -8.65 -13.31
C LEU A 26 -12.55 -7.60 -12.38
N THR A 27 -12.16 -8.00 -11.16
CA THR A 27 -11.50 -7.12 -10.19
C THR A 27 -10.13 -6.66 -10.70
N TYR A 28 -9.35 -7.57 -11.27
CA TYR A 28 -8.04 -7.24 -11.86
C TYR A 28 -8.17 -6.29 -13.05
N ILE A 29 -9.15 -6.51 -13.93
CA ILE A 29 -9.45 -5.59 -15.05
C ILE A 29 -9.83 -4.21 -14.50
N SER A 30 -10.63 -4.15 -13.43
CA SER A 30 -10.97 -2.89 -12.77
C SER A 30 -9.73 -2.18 -12.22
N TYR A 31 -8.83 -2.89 -11.53
CA TYR A 31 -7.55 -2.34 -11.07
C TYR A 31 -6.72 -1.80 -12.23
N LYS A 32 -6.64 -2.52 -13.37
CA LYS A 32 -5.89 -2.03 -14.54
C LYS A 32 -6.49 -0.77 -15.15
N LYS A 33 -7.82 -0.61 -15.12
CA LYS A 33 -8.47 0.64 -15.54
C LYS A 33 -8.10 1.81 -14.64
N ASP A 34 -8.11 1.59 -13.32
CA ASP A 34 -7.66 2.60 -12.35
C ASP A 34 -6.21 3.01 -12.62
N MET A 35 -5.30 2.06 -12.82
CA MET A 35 -3.89 2.36 -13.10
C MET A 35 -3.69 3.11 -14.43
N MET A 36 -4.48 2.84 -15.46
CA MET A 36 -4.44 3.61 -16.70
C MET A 36 -4.88 5.06 -16.49
N LEU A 37 -5.92 5.29 -15.68
CA LEU A 37 -6.38 6.63 -15.31
C LEU A 37 -5.31 7.38 -14.50
N LEU A 38 -4.72 6.74 -13.50
CA LEU A 38 -3.64 7.35 -12.70
C LEU A 38 -2.43 7.69 -13.59
N LYS A 39 -2.10 6.83 -14.54
CA LYS A 39 -1.02 7.08 -15.50
C LYS A 39 -1.31 8.29 -16.40
N SER A 40 -2.55 8.47 -16.86
CA SER A 40 -2.90 9.67 -17.64
C SER A 40 -2.81 10.93 -16.78
N ILE A 41 -3.23 10.88 -15.51
CA ILE A 41 -3.09 12.00 -14.57
C ILE A 41 -1.61 12.38 -14.40
N VAL A 42 -0.74 11.40 -14.19
CA VAL A 42 0.71 11.63 -14.09
C VAL A 42 1.22 12.36 -15.34
N HIS A 43 0.89 11.87 -16.53
CA HIS A 43 1.39 12.46 -17.77
C HIS A 43 0.81 13.86 -18.09
N GLU A 44 -0.47 14.09 -17.77
CA GLU A 44 -1.18 15.32 -18.15
C GLU A 44 -1.04 16.44 -17.11
N HIS A 45 -1.02 16.09 -15.82
CA HIS A 45 -1.15 17.07 -14.74
C HIS A 45 0.07 17.15 -13.83
N ILE A 46 0.89 16.09 -13.77
CA ILE A 46 2.06 16.04 -12.88
C ILE A 46 3.31 16.26 -13.74
N SER A 47 3.53 17.53 -14.08
CA SER A 47 4.68 17.93 -14.91
C SER A 47 5.96 18.05 -14.08
N ILE A 48 7.08 17.65 -14.67
CA ILE A 48 8.45 17.85 -14.14
C ILE A 48 8.91 19.30 -14.40
N GLN A 49 8.22 20.08 -15.23
CA GLN A 49 8.69 21.42 -15.63
C GLN A 49 8.93 22.38 -14.45
N ASN A 50 8.26 22.17 -13.31
CA ASN A 50 8.35 23.04 -12.13
C ASN A 50 9.01 22.38 -10.89
N SER A 51 9.47 21.12 -10.98
CA SER A 51 10.15 20.43 -9.88
C SER A 51 11.35 19.63 -10.38
N PRO A 52 12.46 19.59 -9.62
CA PRO A 52 13.61 18.75 -9.95
C PRO A 52 13.28 17.24 -10.01
N SER A 53 12.13 16.79 -9.50
CA SER A 53 11.75 15.37 -9.54
C SER A 53 10.25 15.15 -9.71
N LEU A 54 9.86 14.15 -10.52
CA LEU A 54 8.47 13.73 -10.68
C LEU A 54 7.82 13.38 -9.33
N PHE A 55 8.61 12.82 -8.42
CA PHE A 55 8.20 12.46 -7.06
C PHE A 55 7.71 13.65 -6.25
N GLU A 56 8.45 14.76 -6.23
CA GLU A 56 8.07 15.96 -5.49
C GLU A 56 6.85 16.64 -6.15
N SER A 57 6.80 16.71 -7.49
CA SER A 57 5.59 17.16 -8.21
C SER A 57 4.37 16.32 -7.84
N ALA A 58 4.49 14.99 -7.77
CA ALA A 58 3.40 14.11 -7.41
C ALA A 58 2.94 14.33 -5.96
N ASN A 59 3.89 14.48 -5.02
CA ASN A 59 3.59 14.78 -3.62
C ASN A 59 2.79 16.09 -3.49
N HIS A 60 3.28 17.15 -4.12
CA HIS A 60 2.63 18.45 -4.11
C HIS A 60 1.24 18.39 -4.73
N TRP A 61 1.10 17.69 -5.86
CA TRP A 61 -0.18 17.52 -6.53
C TRP A 61 -1.20 16.80 -5.62
N VAL A 62 -0.79 15.73 -4.92
CA VAL A 62 -1.67 15.00 -3.98
C VAL A 62 -2.09 15.88 -2.79
N TYR A 63 -1.20 16.74 -2.31
CA TYR A 63 -1.51 17.70 -1.25
C TYR A 63 -2.59 18.71 -1.68
N GLN A 64 -2.54 19.17 -2.93
CA GLN A 64 -3.52 20.12 -3.50
C GLN A 64 -4.83 19.45 -3.94
N ASN A 65 -4.79 18.15 -4.25
CA ASN A 65 -5.96 17.40 -4.69
C ASN A 65 -6.91 17.19 -3.51
N GLN A 66 -8.16 17.70 -3.58
CA GLN A 66 -9.21 17.47 -2.58
C GLN A 66 -8.82 17.83 -1.12
N GLY A 67 -9.68 17.50 -0.15
CA GLY A 67 -9.43 17.73 1.28
C GLY A 67 -8.79 16.55 2.01
N PHE A 68 -8.50 16.76 3.30
CA PHE A 68 -7.93 15.75 4.23
C PHE A 68 -8.97 15.11 5.17
N LYS A 69 -10.26 15.27 4.86
CA LYS A 69 -11.33 14.64 5.64
C LYS A 69 -11.28 13.14 5.41
N LYS A 70 -11.46 12.35 6.46
CA LYS A 70 -11.52 10.89 6.39
C LYS A 70 -12.51 10.44 5.31
N ASN A 71 -12.04 9.60 4.40
CA ASN A 71 -12.87 8.98 3.39
C ASN A 71 -13.55 7.74 3.98
N THR A 72 -14.87 7.69 3.92
CA THR A 72 -15.67 6.57 4.46
C THR A 72 -16.05 5.57 3.38
N GLU A 73 -15.65 5.79 2.13
CA GLU A 73 -15.88 4.86 1.05
C GLU A 73 -14.97 3.65 1.13
N PHE A 74 -15.42 2.59 0.49
CA PHE A 74 -14.69 1.35 0.37
C PHE A 74 -15.06 0.66 -0.95
N PHE A 75 -14.21 -0.23 -1.42
CA PHE A 75 -14.46 -0.94 -2.68
C PHE A 75 -15.58 -1.99 -2.55
N LEU A 76 -15.35 -3.05 -1.75
CA LEU A 76 -16.31 -4.15 -1.55
C LEU A 76 -16.65 -4.37 -0.09
N ILE A 77 -15.68 -4.22 0.82
CA ILE A 77 -15.87 -4.37 2.26
C ILE A 77 -15.20 -3.20 3.01
N PRO A 78 -15.78 -2.71 4.11
CA PRO A 78 -15.24 -1.55 4.85
C PRO A 78 -13.78 -1.70 5.30
N TYR A 79 -13.33 -2.93 5.58
CA TYR A 79 -11.99 -3.19 6.10
C TYR A 79 -10.86 -2.86 5.10
N LEU A 80 -11.14 -2.84 3.81
CA LEU A 80 -10.11 -2.57 2.79
C LEU A 80 -9.86 -1.08 2.56
N GLY A 81 -10.77 -0.22 3.02
CA GLY A 81 -10.71 1.22 2.75
C GLY A 81 -10.97 1.57 1.27
N PRO A 82 -10.79 2.86 0.92
CA PRO A 82 -11.01 3.36 -0.43
C PRO A 82 -9.89 2.94 -1.39
N THR A 83 -10.22 2.81 -2.66
CA THR A 83 -9.25 2.66 -3.75
C THR A 83 -8.57 4.00 -4.04
N PRO A 84 -7.38 4.00 -4.68
CA PRO A 84 -6.71 5.24 -5.08
C PRO A 84 -7.62 6.19 -5.89
N VAL A 85 -8.45 5.67 -6.80
CA VAL A 85 -9.40 6.49 -7.57
C VAL A 85 -10.50 7.10 -6.68
N GLN A 86 -11.00 6.38 -5.68
CA GLN A 86 -11.95 6.96 -4.72
C GLN A 86 -11.30 8.05 -3.85
N VAL A 87 -10.02 7.89 -3.49
CA VAL A 87 -9.25 8.94 -2.79
C VAL A 87 -9.03 10.15 -3.68
N LEU A 88 -8.72 9.94 -4.96
CA LEU A 88 -8.60 10.98 -5.96
C LEU A 88 -9.88 11.81 -6.10
N GLU A 89 -11.05 11.16 -6.07
CA GLU A 89 -12.35 11.80 -6.24
C GLU A 89 -12.84 12.51 -4.97
N LYS A 90 -12.56 11.95 -3.78
CA LYS A 90 -13.18 12.41 -2.52
C LYS A 90 -12.21 12.90 -1.45
N GLY A 91 -10.91 12.82 -1.71
CA GLY A 91 -9.89 13.03 -0.70
C GLY A 91 -9.79 11.86 0.29
N GLY A 92 -9.18 12.12 1.44
CA GLY A 92 -8.98 11.10 2.47
C GLY A 92 -8.00 11.56 3.55
N ASP A 93 -7.81 10.72 4.56
CA ASP A 93 -6.85 10.99 5.64
C ASP A 93 -5.39 10.73 5.20
N CYS A 94 -4.45 10.71 6.15
CA CYS A 94 -3.03 10.51 5.84
C CYS A 94 -2.70 9.17 5.18
N ALA A 95 -3.40 8.11 5.54
CA ALA A 95 -3.21 6.80 4.94
C ALA A 95 -3.76 6.79 3.52
N ASP A 96 -4.93 7.39 3.30
CA ASP A 96 -5.56 7.51 1.99
C ASP A 96 -4.69 8.32 1.03
N LYS A 97 -4.22 9.51 1.44
CA LYS A 97 -3.35 10.37 0.63
C LYS A 97 -2.02 9.72 0.28
N SER A 98 -1.42 9.00 1.23
CA SER A 98 -0.20 8.25 0.97
C SER A 98 -0.43 7.09 -0.01
N ARG A 99 -1.58 6.40 0.05
CA ARG A 99 -1.95 5.39 -0.95
C ARG A 99 -2.12 5.99 -2.35
N LEU A 100 -2.78 7.15 -2.45
CA LEU A 100 -2.92 7.84 -3.73
C LEU A 100 -1.55 8.24 -4.30
N LEU A 101 -0.67 8.82 -3.48
CA LEU A 101 0.69 9.15 -3.91
C LEU A 101 1.46 7.91 -4.38
N MET A 102 1.44 6.83 -3.60
CA MET A 102 2.10 5.57 -3.95
C MET A 102 1.58 5.01 -5.29
N ALA A 103 0.26 5.04 -5.51
CA ALA A 103 -0.35 4.56 -6.76
C ALA A 103 0.00 5.43 -7.98
N LEU A 104 0.11 6.76 -7.81
CA LEU A 104 0.58 7.67 -8.86
C LEU A 104 2.06 7.40 -9.20
N LEU A 105 2.90 7.16 -8.18
CA LEU A 105 4.30 6.80 -8.39
C LEU A 105 4.44 5.44 -9.08
N GLU A 106 3.66 4.43 -8.69
CA GLU A 106 3.62 3.14 -9.38
C GLU A 106 3.19 3.31 -10.85
N ALA A 107 2.17 4.13 -11.12
CA ALA A 107 1.72 4.42 -12.47
C ALA A 107 2.81 5.09 -13.34
N ALA A 108 3.74 5.81 -12.69
CA ALA A 108 4.93 6.41 -13.30
C ALA A 108 6.12 5.44 -13.41
N GLY A 109 6.02 4.22 -12.88
CA GLY A 109 7.12 3.26 -12.81
C GLY A 109 8.14 3.54 -11.70
N ILE A 110 7.78 4.35 -10.70
CA ILE A 110 8.62 4.66 -9.54
C ILE A 110 8.23 3.74 -8.38
N ASP A 111 9.20 2.95 -7.91
CA ASP A 111 8.99 2.03 -6.80
C ASP A 111 8.88 2.76 -5.45
N SER A 112 7.81 2.46 -4.72
CA SER A 112 7.49 3.12 -3.46
C SER A 112 6.73 2.22 -2.50
N SER A 113 6.75 2.57 -1.22
CA SER A 113 6.05 1.84 -0.15
C SER A 113 5.42 2.82 0.83
N LEU A 114 4.28 2.45 1.38
CA LEU A 114 3.75 3.12 2.57
C LEU A 114 4.67 2.89 3.76
N VAL A 115 4.76 3.91 4.60
CA VAL A 115 5.48 3.90 5.86
C VAL A 115 4.58 4.49 6.94
N MET A 116 4.49 3.80 8.07
CA MET A 116 3.79 4.26 9.26
C MET A 116 4.80 4.86 10.23
N LEU A 117 4.55 6.09 10.67
CA LEU A 117 5.25 6.72 11.78
C LEU A 117 4.63 6.24 13.10
N TYR A 118 5.51 6.05 14.08
CA TYR A 118 5.12 5.63 15.43
C TYR A 118 5.68 6.61 16.45
N SER A 119 4.89 6.87 17.49
CA SER A 119 5.37 7.56 18.68
C SER A 119 6.31 6.66 19.50
N VAL A 120 7.01 7.25 20.47
CA VAL A 120 7.95 6.53 21.36
C VAL A 120 7.28 5.40 22.16
N ASP A 121 5.98 5.50 22.43
CA ASP A 121 5.17 4.47 23.09
C ASP A 121 4.60 3.42 22.11
N GLY A 122 5.02 3.46 20.84
CA GLY A 122 4.68 2.45 19.83
C GLY A 122 3.26 2.58 19.25
N LYS A 123 2.62 3.74 19.38
CA LYS A 123 1.31 3.99 18.76
C LYS A 123 1.48 4.54 17.34
N PRO A 124 0.68 4.09 16.36
CA PRO A 124 0.71 4.64 15.01
C PRO A 124 0.20 6.09 15.05
N THR A 125 0.97 7.02 14.46
CA THR A 125 0.65 8.45 14.48
C THR A 125 0.34 9.03 13.12
N HIS A 126 1.06 8.61 12.07
CA HIS A 126 0.95 9.19 10.73
C HIS A 126 1.41 8.23 9.64
N THR A 127 0.90 8.38 8.41
CA THR A 127 1.33 7.58 7.25
C THR A 127 1.95 8.48 6.19
N ILE A 128 3.06 8.02 5.63
CA ILE A 128 3.88 8.71 4.62
C ILE A 128 4.32 7.71 3.54
N VAL A 129 5.04 8.18 2.52
CA VAL A 129 5.57 7.35 1.43
C VAL A 129 7.09 7.39 1.40
N GLU A 130 7.72 6.22 1.32
CA GLU A 130 9.13 6.08 0.96
C GLU A 130 9.23 5.70 -0.52
N VAL A 131 10.05 6.43 -1.27
CA VAL A 131 10.52 6.02 -2.59
C VAL A 131 11.86 5.33 -2.43
N ARG A 132 11.97 4.15 -3.01
CA ARG A 132 13.20 3.36 -2.98
C ARG A 132 13.38 2.71 -4.35
N ASP A 133 13.99 3.45 -5.26
CA ASP A 133 14.50 2.96 -6.52
C ASP A 133 16.04 3.00 -6.49
N ASP A 134 16.71 2.28 -7.40
CA ASP A 134 18.16 2.27 -7.55
C ASP A 134 18.73 3.68 -7.76
N GLN A 135 17.92 4.56 -8.36
CA GLN A 135 18.28 5.93 -8.69
C GLN A 135 17.81 6.96 -7.65
N LEU A 136 16.82 6.62 -6.81
CA LEU A 136 16.17 7.59 -5.92
C LEU A 136 15.79 6.96 -4.59
N LYS A 137 16.32 7.54 -3.51
CA LYS A 137 15.87 7.29 -2.14
C LYS A 137 15.30 8.59 -1.59
N ALA A 138 14.01 8.61 -1.33
CA ALA A 138 13.32 9.80 -0.88
C ALA A 138 12.16 9.45 0.04
N VAL A 139 11.70 10.45 0.78
CA VAL A 139 10.55 10.35 1.66
C VAL A 139 9.64 11.54 1.43
N ALA A 140 8.34 11.27 1.29
CA ALA A 140 7.29 12.25 1.06
C ALA A 140 6.18 12.13 2.08
N ASP A 141 5.73 13.29 2.55
CA ASP A 141 4.50 13.44 3.32
C ASP A 141 3.49 14.26 2.51
N PRO A 142 2.48 13.60 1.90
CA PRO A 142 1.48 14.29 1.09
C PRO A 142 0.46 15.08 1.93
N VAL A 143 0.45 14.91 3.26
CA VAL A 143 -0.49 15.61 4.14
C VAL A 143 -0.01 17.02 4.48
N TYR A 144 1.30 17.19 4.57
CA TYR A 144 1.93 18.46 4.90
C TYR A 144 2.80 19.01 3.75
N ASP A 145 2.77 18.34 2.60
CA ASP A 145 3.61 18.65 1.43
C ASP A 145 5.10 18.75 1.80
N ILE A 146 5.62 17.70 2.44
CA ILE A 146 7.01 17.63 2.89
C ILE A 146 7.78 16.66 2.00
N VAL A 147 8.93 17.11 1.51
CA VAL A 147 10.02 16.29 1.00
C VAL A 147 11.32 16.73 1.68
N PHE A 148 12.34 15.87 1.67
CA PHE A 148 13.60 16.10 2.38
C PHE A 148 14.78 16.23 1.40
N PRO A 149 14.97 17.39 0.75
CA PRO A 149 16.10 17.60 -0.16
C PRO A 149 17.42 17.63 0.61
N LYS A 150 18.49 17.14 -0.02
CA LYS A 150 19.87 17.23 0.47
C LYS A 150 20.54 18.50 -0.04
N PRO A 151 21.52 19.06 0.70
CA PRO A 151 22.31 20.20 0.22
C PRO A 151 23.03 19.96 -1.11
N ASN A 152 23.49 18.72 -1.35
CA ASN A 152 24.31 18.36 -2.51
C ASN A 152 23.49 17.75 -3.66
N ASN A 153 22.22 18.14 -3.80
CA ASN A 153 21.21 17.49 -4.64
C ASN A 153 20.76 16.11 -4.13
N GLY A 154 19.58 15.69 -4.60
CA GLY A 154 18.92 14.46 -4.18
C GLY A 154 18.11 14.63 -2.90
N PHE A 155 17.72 13.51 -2.29
CA PHE A 155 16.82 13.48 -1.14
C PHE A 155 17.37 12.58 -0.03
N TYR A 156 16.97 12.85 1.21
CA TYR A 156 17.15 11.94 2.33
C TYR A 156 16.15 10.79 2.21
N GLY A 157 16.66 9.56 2.29
CA GLY A 157 15.85 8.36 2.40
C GLY A 157 15.42 8.08 3.85
N LEU A 158 14.51 7.12 4.04
CA LEU A 158 13.95 6.79 5.35
C LEU A 158 15.02 6.42 6.38
N GLN A 159 16.03 5.63 5.98
CA GLN A 159 17.11 5.21 6.87
C GLN A 159 17.92 6.40 7.40
N GLU A 160 18.15 7.43 6.58
CA GLU A 160 18.90 8.62 6.98
C GLU A 160 18.09 9.46 7.97
N LEU A 161 16.78 9.60 7.74
CA LEU A 161 15.87 10.27 8.68
C LEU A 161 15.77 9.54 10.02
N ARG A 162 15.91 8.20 10.03
CA ARG A 162 15.95 7.38 11.26
C ARG A 162 17.21 7.61 12.07
N ILE A 163 18.36 7.65 11.40
CA ILE A 163 19.68 7.80 12.03
C ILE A 163 19.90 9.25 12.50
N ASN A 164 19.38 10.24 11.76
CA ASN A 164 19.55 11.65 12.05
C ASN A 164 18.18 12.36 12.25
N PRO A 165 17.58 12.25 13.45
CA PRO A 165 16.26 12.80 13.74
C PRO A 165 16.21 14.34 13.67
N ALA A 166 17.35 15.03 13.72
CA ALA A 166 17.42 16.49 13.62
C ALA A 166 17.04 17.03 12.22
N ILE A 167 17.06 16.18 11.19
CA ILE A 167 16.68 16.59 9.82
C ILE A 167 15.22 17.07 9.78
N LEU A 168 14.31 16.40 10.50
CA LEU A 168 12.89 16.76 10.47
C LEU A 168 12.63 18.16 11.07
N PRO A 169 13.03 18.46 12.32
CA PRO A 169 12.83 19.80 12.89
C PRO A 169 13.38 20.92 12.00
N HIS A 170 14.61 20.79 11.49
CA HIS A 170 15.19 21.78 10.59
C HIS A 170 14.34 21.96 9.32
N ARG A 171 13.90 20.86 8.71
CA ARG A 171 13.04 20.94 7.52
C ARG A 171 11.69 21.59 7.82
N LEU A 172 11.11 21.32 8.98
CA LEU A 172 9.87 21.97 9.40
C LEU A 172 10.06 23.47 9.62
N ASP A 173 11.16 23.87 10.24
CA ASP A 173 11.50 25.29 10.45
C ASP A 173 11.66 26.02 9.11
N ASP A 174 12.40 25.44 8.16
CA ASP A 174 12.55 25.98 6.81
C ASP A 174 11.19 26.16 6.10
N LEU A 175 10.33 25.14 6.20
CA LEU A 175 9.02 25.16 5.54
C LEU A 175 8.05 26.15 6.21
N VAL A 176 8.10 26.30 7.53
CA VAL A 176 7.32 27.32 8.26
C VAL A 176 7.80 28.71 7.88
N GLN A 177 9.10 28.95 7.84
CA GLN A 177 9.67 30.23 7.40
C GLN A 177 9.25 30.57 5.96
N LEU A 178 9.24 29.58 5.06
CA LEU A 178 8.88 29.77 3.66
C LEU A 178 7.38 29.96 3.44
N ARG A 179 6.53 29.21 4.15
CA ARG A 179 5.08 29.11 3.89
C ARG A 179 4.22 29.92 4.87
N GLY A 180 4.81 30.41 5.95
CA GLY A 180 4.18 31.21 7.01
C GLY A 180 3.56 30.38 8.15
N ASP A 181 3.39 31.03 9.31
CA ASP A 181 2.92 30.40 10.56
C ASP A 181 1.44 29.97 10.54
N THR A 182 0.67 30.46 9.56
CA THR A 182 -0.73 30.04 9.37
C THR A 182 -0.88 28.82 8.48
N ASN A 183 0.20 28.38 7.83
CA ASN A 183 0.20 27.20 6.98
C ASN A 183 0.07 25.93 7.83
N LYS A 184 -0.57 24.88 7.29
CA LYS A 184 -0.78 23.58 7.93
C LYS A 184 0.52 22.99 8.51
N ILE A 185 1.67 23.24 7.87
CA ILE A 185 2.98 22.77 8.32
C ILE A 185 3.38 23.29 9.72
N ALA A 186 2.93 24.48 10.11
CA ALA A 186 3.20 25.05 11.43
C ALA A 186 2.53 24.26 12.57
N PHE A 187 1.51 23.47 12.24
CA PHE A 187 0.76 22.63 13.17
C PHE A 187 1.22 21.15 13.16
N TYR A 188 2.34 20.84 12.52
CA TYR A 188 2.93 19.50 12.51
C TYR A 188 3.28 19.05 13.92
N LYS A 189 2.94 17.82 14.30
CA LYS A 189 3.08 17.35 15.70
C LYS A 189 4.47 16.77 15.95
N ARG A 190 5.46 17.67 16.03
CA ARG A 190 6.91 17.36 16.12
C ARG A 190 7.27 16.28 17.15
N GLU A 191 6.62 16.29 18.32
CA GLU A 191 6.92 15.39 19.43
C GLU A 191 6.48 13.94 19.21
N ILE A 192 5.46 13.71 18.37
CA ILE A 192 4.84 12.38 18.20
C ILE A 192 4.91 11.86 16.75
N GLU A 193 5.05 12.74 15.77
CA GLU A 193 5.20 12.40 14.36
C GLU A 193 6.70 12.50 14.02
N ASN A 194 7.47 11.44 14.29
CA ASN A 194 8.89 11.40 13.98
C ASN A 194 9.26 10.14 13.17
N TYR A 195 10.39 10.22 12.47
CA TYR A 195 10.83 9.18 11.56
C TYR A 195 11.64 8.07 12.24
N GLN A 196 12.10 8.26 13.48
CA GLN A 196 13.01 7.34 14.18
C GLN A 196 12.40 5.93 14.30
N PHE A 197 11.11 5.84 14.62
CA PHE A 197 10.38 4.59 14.79
C PHE A 197 9.54 4.18 13.56
N ALA A 198 9.81 4.78 12.40
CA ALA A 198 9.05 4.51 11.18
C ALA A 198 9.22 3.06 10.71
N THR A 199 8.12 2.41 10.32
CA THR A 199 8.13 1.06 9.75
C THR A 199 7.19 0.94 8.55
N THR A 200 7.55 0.12 7.57
CA THR A 200 6.72 -0.22 6.40
C THR A 200 5.58 -1.19 6.74
N LEU A 201 5.79 -2.01 7.77
CA LEU A 201 4.86 -3.03 8.24
C LEU A 201 4.73 -2.95 9.76
N ASN A 202 3.50 -3.11 10.26
CA ASN A 202 3.26 -3.25 11.70
C ASN A 202 3.59 -4.69 12.13
N TRP A 203 4.88 -4.96 12.31
CA TRP A 203 5.39 -6.29 12.69
C TRP A 203 4.79 -6.83 13.99
N ASN A 204 4.36 -5.93 14.88
CA ASN A 204 3.77 -6.30 16.17
C ASN A 204 2.25 -6.54 16.13
N LYS A 205 1.60 -6.34 14.98
CA LYS A 205 0.13 -6.42 14.83
C LYS A 205 -0.45 -7.80 15.18
N ASN A 206 0.23 -8.88 14.82
CA ASN A 206 -0.24 -10.24 15.11
C ASN A 206 0.93 -11.25 15.20
N ALA A 207 0.64 -12.44 15.73
CA ALA A 207 1.66 -13.48 15.96
C ALA A 207 2.37 -13.92 14.68
N LEU A 208 1.67 -13.95 13.53
CA LEU A 208 2.26 -14.32 12.25
C LEU A 208 3.30 -13.28 11.80
N LEU A 209 2.99 -11.99 11.87
CA LEU A 209 3.94 -10.94 11.51
C LEU A 209 5.15 -10.92 12.45
N ARG A 210 4.94 -11.14 13.76
CA ARG A 210 6.05 -11.27 14.72
C ARG A 210 6.94 -12.48 14.41
N PHE A 211 6.34 -13.61 14.02
CA PHE A 211 7.07 -14.79 13.60
C PHE A 211 7.89 -14.54 12.33
N ILE A 212 7.32 -13.88 11.32
CA ILE A 212 8.01 -13.49 10.09
C ILE A 212 9.17 -12.52 10.42
N ALA A 213 8.93 -11.49 11.24
CA ALA A 213 9.96 -10.55 11.67
C ALA A 213 11.13 -11.27 12.37
N SER A 214 10.82 -12.15 13.33
CA SER A 214 11.84 -12.93 14.05
C SER A 214 12.65 -13.83 13.10
N SER A 215 12.00 -14.41 12.09
CA SER A 215 12.65 -15.26 11.10
C SER A 215 13.59 -14.46 10.19
N LEU A 216 13.17 -13.26 9.76
CA LEU A 216 14.01 -12.34 8.98
C LEU A 216 15.25 -11.91 9.77
N GLU A 217 15.08 -11.58 11.05
CA GLU A 217 16.17 -11.17 11.94
C GLU A 217 17.17 -12.32 12.16
N GLN A 218 16.70 -13.56 12.31
CA GLN A 218 17.57 -14.75 12.37
C GLN A 218 18.38 -14.97 11.09
N MET A 219 17.88 -14.48 9.95
CA MET A 219 18.59 -14.50 8.66
C MET A 219 19.50 -13.27 8.46
N GLY A 220 19.60 -12.37 9.45
CA GLY A 220 20.37 -11.13 9.36
C GLY A 220 19.69 -10.01 8.58
N ILE A 221 18.39 -10.12 8.30
CA ILE A 221 17.59 -9.10 7.62
C ILE A 221 16.81 -8.31 8.67
N GLU A 222 17.07 -7.00 8.77
CA GLU A 222 16.29 -6.14 9.66
C GLU A 222 14.84 -6.03 9.16
N ALA A 223 13.87 -6.54 9.93
CA ALA A 223 12.47 -6.59 9.53
C ALA A 223 11.91 -5.20 9.15
N ASN A 224 12.34 -4.13 9.84
CA ASN A 224 11.91 -2.76 9.56
C ASN A 224 12.38 -2.22 8.19
N THR A 225 13.33 -2.90 7.54
CA THR A 225 13.82 -2.52 6.20
C THR A 225 13.09 -3.25 5.08
N VAL A 226 12.34 -4.32 5.40
CA VAL A 226 11.58 -5.11 4.45
C VAL A 226 10.37 -4.33 3.95
N ARG A 227 10.17 -4.32 2.64
CA ARG A 227 9.07 -3.60 2.02
C ARG A 227 7.74 -4.28 2.28
N ARG A 228 6.69 -3.47 2.39
CA ARG A 228 5.33 -3.97 2.31
C ARG A 228 5.06 -4.45 0.88
N PRO A 229 4.54 -5.67 0.68
CA PRO A 229 4.14 -6.11 -0.65
C PRO A 229 3.07 -5.19 -1.23
N HIS A 230 3.31 -4.67 -2.44
CA HIS A 230 2.44 -3.68 -3.10
C HIS A 230 0.97 -4.11 -3.20
N PHE A 231 0.71 -5.41 -3.41
CA PHE A 231 -0.65 -5.93 -3.48
C PHE A 231 -1.46 -5.79 -2.17
N LEU A 232 -0.83 -5.45 -1.03
CA LEU A 232 -1.51 -5.19 0.23
C LEU A 232 -2.00 -3.74 0.38
N ASP A 233 -1.64 -2.86 -0.55
CA ASP A 233 -1.93 -1.42 -0.48
C ASP A 233 -3.05 -0.99 -1.43
N ASP A 234 -3.31 -1.76 -2.50
CA ASP A 234 -4.47 -1.57 -3.39
C ASP A 234 -5.57 -2.62 -3.12
N PRO A 235 -6.79 -2.20 -2.68
CA PRO A 235 -7.90 -3.11 -2.41
C PRO A 235 -8.32 -4.01 -3.57
N LYS A 236 -8.32 -3.50 -4.81
CA LYS A 236 -8.73 -4.26 -5.99
C LYS A 236 -7.66 -5.30 -6.33
N TYR A 237 -6.39 -4.91 -6.31
CA TYR A 237 -5.31 -5.84 -6.58
C TYR A 237 -5.25 -6.96 -5.51
N PHE A 238 -5.35 -6.60 -4.23
CA PHE A 238 -5.43 -7.55 -3.13
C PHE A 238 -6.54 -8.61 -3.35
N LEU A 239 -7.77 -8.15 -3.59
CA LEU A 239 -8.92 -9.04 -3.77
C LEU A 239 -8.80 -9.91 -5.01
N SER A 240 -8.22 -9.39 -6.11
CA SER A 240 -7.99 -10.21 -7.30
C SER A 240 -7.10 -11.42 -6.99
N ILE A 241 -6.03 -11.23 -6.21
CA ILE A 241 -5.14 -12.31 -5.78
C ILE A 241 -5.89 -13.29 -4.87
N VAL A 242 -6.63 -12.80 -3.88
CA VAL A 242 -7.42 -13.65 -2.97
C VAL A 242 -8.41 -14.53 -3.74
N PHE A 243 -9.10 -13.96 -4.73
CA PHE A 243 -10.04 -14.70 -5.57
C PHE A 243 -9.36 -15.75 -6.45
N PHE A 244 -8.22 -15.42 -7.07
CA PHE A 244 -7.46 -16.40 -7.86
C PHE A 244 -6.90 -17.54 -7.02
N VAL A 245 -6.29 -17.23 -5.86
CA VAL A 245 -5.76 -18.26 -4.95
C VAL A 245 -6.89 -19.16 -4.43
N SER A 246 -8.02 -18.58 -4.03
CA SER A 246 -9.18 -19.34 -3.55
C SER A 246 -9.75 -20.23 -4.65
N SER A 247 -9.85 -19.74 -5.88
CA SER A 247 -10.26 -20.52 -7.05
C SER A 247 -9.33 -21.73 -7.27
N LEU A 248 -8.01 -21.51 -7.25
CA LEU A 248 -7.01 -22.56 -7.41
C LEU A 248 -7.14 -23.64 -6.32
N LEU A 249 -7.29 -23.24 -5.06
CA LEU A 249 -7.48 -24.18 -3.95
C LEU A 249 -8.73 -25.04 -4.14
N LEU A 250 -9.84 -24.44 -4.59
CA LEU A 250 -11.08 -25.18 -4.88
C LEU A 250 -10.91 -26.18 -6.05
N ILE A 251 -10.14 -25.83 -7.08
CA ILE A 251 -9.79 -26.76 -8.16
C ILE A 251 -8.98 -27.95 -7.63
N ILE A 252 -8.00 -27.69 -6.75
CA ILE A 252 -7.20 -28.75 -6.11
C ILE A 252 -8.11 -29.67 -5.28
N PHE A 253 -9.03 -29.12 -4.47
CA PHE A 253 -9.98 -29.92 -3.71
C PHE A 253 -10.93 -30.73 -4.60
N ALA A 254 -11.46 -30.14 -5.66
CA ALA A 254 -12.29 -30.86 -6.63
C ALA A 254 -11.51 -32.03 -7.26
N TRP A 255 -10.25 -31.81 -7.62
CA TRP A 255 -9.37 -32.86 -8.15
C TRP A 255 -9.14 -33.99 -7.14
N LEU A 256 -8.88 -33.67 -5.87
CA LEU A 256 -8.71 -34.66 -4.81
C LEU A 256 -9.98 -35.50 -4.58
N VAL A 257 -11.17 -34.87 -4.59
CA VAL A 257 -12.46 -35.56 -4.50
C VAL A 257 -12.66 -36.52 -5.67
N ARG A 258 -12.35 -36.08 -6.90
CA ARG A 258 -12.43 -36.94 -8.09
C ARG A 258 -11.46 -38.12 -8.01
N LYS A 259 -10.23 -37.90 -7.53
CA LYS A 259 -9.24 -38.96 -7.36
C LYS A 259 -9.75 -40.05 -6.39
N GLN A 260 -10.36 -39.67 -5.27
CA GLN A 260 -10.94 -40.62 -4.32
C GLN A 260 -12.14 -41.41 -4.89
N GLN A 261 -12.93 -40.81 -5.79
CA GLN A 261 -14.01 -41.53 -6.48
C GLN A 261 -13.46 -42.67 -7.33
N ASN A 262 -12.33 -42.46 -8.01
CA ASN A 262 -11.72 -43.45 -8.89
C ASN A 262 -11.02 -44.60 -8.14
N THR A 263 -10.63 -44.42 -6.87
CA THR A 263 -9.91 -45.45 -6.09
C THR A 263 -10.80 -46.30 -5.19
N THR A 264 -12.11 -46.01 -5.10
CA THR A 264 -13.03 -46.82 -4.28
C THR A 264 -13.56 -47.98 -5.14
N PRO A 265 -13.16 -49.25 -4.90
CA PRO A 265 -13.68 -50.38 -5.66
C PRO A 265 -15.21 -50.48 -5.47
N LEU A 266 -15.91 -50.85 -6.54
CA LEU A 266 -17.34 -51.20 -6.46
C LEU A 266 -17.44 -52.40 -5.51
N ALA A 267 -18.05 -52.20 -4.35
CA ALA A 267 -18.43 -53.30 -3.48
C ALA A 267 -19.45 -54.13 -4.25
N THR A 268 -19.00 -55.28 -4.75
CA THR A 268 -19.81 -56.32 -5.41
C THR A 268 -20.60 -57.11 -4.40
#